data_AF-A0A9D8QU45-F1
#
_entry.id   AF-A0A9D8QU45-F1
#
_cell.length_a   1.000
_cell.length_b   1.000
_cell.length_c   1.000
_cell.angle_alpha   90.00
_cell.angle_beta   90.00
_cell.angle_gamma   90.00
#
_symmetry.space_group_name_H-M   'P 1'
#
loop_
_entity.id
_entity.type
_entity.pdbx_description
1 polymer ?
#
loop_
_entity_poly.entity_id
_entity_poly.type
_entity_poly.pdbx_seq_one_letter_code
_entity_poly.pdbx_strand_id
1 'polypeptide(L)'
;LMKIFESKESNGVYLNRFPNLDDERRGTYQELSCDPDKEGIAIGEPNLEGENNIRNGIIYPIDKLLWYSDDTRNNLQKQRIRWSVPSMWPEFMNNDIRCSEITDEKHKNVYIPNDEEYKYLEDVDISKDTRFNYWTGRGNGWQNMQGDEMTIRGLTDCTMRLPPVPRRGTYEFRFAIQCGGSMRGMVQFYWGNKKDKLAAMGIPLDLRQSADNTLHTSGGNVKSDIGYEKDTDDDDFNAEVDKRLRNNGFMKGCNQYCAGGPGTATMMRLSDICVRRILFRETMDPDETYYIRFKTVMDDDTRFFYMDYLEYCAKDVYDNPEKPEDIW
;
A
#
# COMPACT_ATOMS: atom_id res chain seq x y z
N LEU A 1 2.21 15.20 5.56
CA LEU A 1 2.01 13.79 5.98
C LEU A 1 1.94 13.74 7.50
N MET A 2 1.22 12.78 8.08
CA MET A 2 1.13 12.59 9.53
C MET A 2 1.16 11.10 9.80
N LYS A 3 1.93 10.67 10.82
CA LYS A 3 1.96 9.29 11.27
C LYS A 3 1.11 9.18 12.53
N ILE A 4 0.21 8.20 12.59
CA ILE A 4 -0.49 7.79 13.80
C ILE A 4 0.14 6.46 14.23
N PHE A 5 0.53 6.33 15.49
CA PHE A 5 1.20 5.15 16.00
C PHE A 5 0.71 4.78 17.38
N GLU A 6 0.53 3.49 17.61
CA GLU A 6 0.20 2.90 18.91
C GLU A 6 0.97 1.59 19.03
N SER A 7 1.58 1.39 20.19
CA SER A 7 2.21 0.13 20.61
C SER A 7 1.79 -0.17 22.04
N LYS A 8 2.09 -1.40 22.49
CA LYS A 8 1.91 -1.74 23.89
C LYS A 8 2.79 -0.87 24.79
N GLU A 9 3.99 -0.55 24.33
CA GLU A 9 4.99 0.22 25.07
C GLU A 9 4.69 1.72 25.08
N SER A 10 3.99 2.25 24.07
CA SER A 10 3.59 3.65 24.04
C SER A 10 2.49 3.99 25.04
N ASN A 11 1.73 2.99 25.52
CA ASN A 11 0.60 3.17 26.43
C ASN A 11 -0.41 4.23 25.96
N GLY A 12 -0.73 4.21 24.66
CA GLY A 12 -1.65 5.15 24.04
C GLY A 12 -1.27 5.49 22.61
N VAL A 13 -2.10 6.31 21.97
CA VAL A 13 -1.94 6.70 20.56
C VAL A 13 -1.14 8.00 20.46
N TYR A 14 -0.19 8.05 19.53
CA TYR A 14 0.66 9.22 19.30
C TYR A 14 0.64 9.66 17.85
N LEU A 15 0.71 10.98 17.64
CA LEU A 15 1.03 11.57 16.35
C LEU A 15 2.55 11.73 16.22
N ASN A 16 3.07 11.39 15.04
CA ASN A 16 4.49 11.54 14.66
C ASN A 16 5.48 10.93 15.66
N ARG A 17 5.15 9.75 16.24
CA ARG A 17 6.08 8.92 17.01
C ARG A 17 6.94 8.05 16.09
N PHE A 18 8.25 8.03 16.32
CA PHE A 18 9.22 7.24 15.55
C PHE A 18 10.06 6.37 16.49
N PRO A 19 9.50 5.27 17.00
CA PRO A 19 10.22 4.41 17.93
C PRO A 19 11.30 3.59 17.22
N ASN A 20 12.25 3.09 18.01
CA ASN A 20 13.17 2.05 17.61
C ASN A 20 12.45 0.71 17.78
N LEU A 21 12.16 0.05 16.65
CA LEU A 21 11.45 -1.23 16.62
C LEU A 21 12.45 -2.40 16.57
N ASP A 22 12.03 -3.54 17.09
CA ASP A 22 12.67 -4.84 16.87
C ASP A 22 12.37 -5.34 15.45
N ASP A 23 12.92 -4.63 14.46
CA ASP A 23 12.67 -4.83 13.03
C ASP A 23 13.67 -5.78 12.34
N GLU A 24 14.46 -6.51 13.13
CA GLU A 24 15.30 -7.58 12.63
C GLU A 24 14.46 -8.66 11.93
N ARG A 25 15.10 -9.48 11.09
CA ARG A 25 14.43 -10.55 10.33
C ARG A 25 13.71 -11.56 11.24
N ARG A 26 14.26 -11.80 12.43
CA ARG A 26 13.67 -12.66 13.48
C ARG A 26 13.11 -11.85 14.65
N GLY A 27 13.03 -10.54 14.49
CA GLY A 27 12.47 -9.64 15.48
C GLY A 27 10.97 -9.86 15.66
N THR A 28 10.42 -9.14 16.60
CA THR A 28 9.00 -9.17 16.96
C THR A 28 8.23 -7.96 16.47
N TYR A 29 8.93 -6.99 15.87
CA TYR A 29 8.43 -5.67 15.51
C TYR A 29 7.83 -4.87 16.68
N GLN A 30 8.12 -5.29 17.91
CA GLN A 30 7.75 -4.55 19.11
C GLN A 30 8.62 -3.30 19.27
N GLU A 31 8.08 -2.30 19.94
CA GLU A 31 8.85 -1.12 20.29
C GLU A 31 9.87 -1.46 21.39
N LEU A 32 11.15 -1.20 21.12
CA LEU A 32 12.24 -1.43 22.07
C LEU A 32 12.51 -0.19 22.92
N SER A 33 12.44 0.98 22.27
CA SER A 33 12.68 2.28 22.88
C SER A 33 12.17 3.40 21.97
N CYS A 34 12.16 4.63 22.47
CA CYS A 34 11.93 5.80 21.64
C CYS A 34 12.84 6.93 22.13
N ASP A 35 13.55 7.56 21.20
CA ASP A 35 14.42 8.69 21.54
C ASP A 35 13.55 9.90 21.95
N PRO A 36 14.00 10.76 22.89
CA PRO A 36 13.19 11.88 23.39
C PRO A 36 12.67 12.83 22.31
N ASP A 37 13.42 13.02 21.23
CA ASP A 37 13.05 13.86 20.08
C ASP A 37 12.07 13.18 19.10
N LYS A 38 11.76 11.90 19.32
CA LYS A 38 10.90 11.06 18.47
C LYS A 38 9.65 10.56 19.18
N GLU A 39 9.42 10.94 20.43
CA GLU A 39 8.28 10.48 21.23
C GLU A 39 6.92 10.83 20.62
N GLY A 40 6.88 11.90 19.81
CA GLY A 40 5.65 12.40 19.18
C GLY A 40 4.78 13.22 20.14
N ILE A 41 3.50 13.27 19.79
CA ILE A 41 2.44 14.04 20.46
C ILE A 41 1.38 13.05 20.92
N ALA A 42 1.14 12.94 22.23
CA ALA A 42 0.12 12.04 22.75
C ALA A 42 -1.28 12.54 22.35
N ILE A 43 -2.12 11.61 21.90
CA ILE A 43 -3.54 11.85 21.70
C ILE A 43 -4.24 11.49 23.01
N GLY A 44 -4.88 12.47 23.64
CA GLY A 44 -5.64 12.25 24.86
C GLY A 44 -6.97 11.55 24.60
N GLU A 45 -7.47 10.85 25.60
CA GLU A 45 -8.77 10.20 25.55
C GLU A 45 -9.89 11.25 25.51
N PRO A 46 -10.82 11.17 24.55
CA PRO A 46 -11.90 12.14 24.46
C PRO A 46 -12.98 11.86 25.53
N ASN A 47 -13.46 12.91 26.20
CA ASN A 47 -14.64 12.78 27.06
C ASN A 47 -15.92 12.69 26.20
N LEU A 48 -16.39 11.46 25.96
CA LEU A 48 -17.55 11.19 25.10
C LEU A 48 -18.90 11.61 25.72
N GLU A 49 -18.94 11.91 27.02
CA GLU A 49 -20.12 12.45 27.71
C GLU A 49 -20.09 13.98 27.82
N GLY A 50 -19.00 14.61 27.39
CA GLY A 50 -18.76 16.04 27.53
C GLY A 50 -18.53 16.76 26.21
N GLU A 51 -17.74 17.82 26.28
CA GLU A 51 -17.51 18.76 25.17
C GLU A 51 -16.79 18.14 23.97
N ASN A 52 -16.15 16.99 24.15
CA ASN A 52 -15.46 16.31 23.07
C ASN A 52 -16.41 15.54 22.15
N ASN A 53 -17.66 15.31 22.57
CA ASN A 53 -18.70 14.70 21.74
C ASN A 53 -19.57 15.80 21.13
N ILE A 54 -19.31 16.10 19.86
CA ILE A 54 -20.04 17.12 19.11
C ILE A 54 -20.99 16.47 18.11
N ARG A 55 -22.00 17.21 17.65
CA ARG A 55 -23.11 16.69 16.83
C ARG A 55 -22.68 15.79 15.65
N ASN A 56 -21.54 16.07 15.02
CA ASN A 56 -21.02 15.36 13.85
C ASN A 56 -19.53 14.97 13.99
N GLY A 57 -19.05 14.70 15.19
CA GLY A 57 -17.64 14.35 15.36
C GLY A 57 -17.18 14.20 16.80
N ILE A 58 -15.93 13.75 16.95
CA ILE A 58 -15.27 13.60 18.24
C ILE A 58 -14.00 14.45 18.22
N ILE A 59 -13.83 15.29 19.24
CA ILE A 59 -12.63 16.11 19.43
C ILE A 59 -11.62 15.30 20.26
N TYR A 60 -10.48 15.00 19.66
CA TYR A 60 -9.36 14.37 20.34
C TYR A 60 -8.35 15.45 20.79
N PRO A 61 -8.14 15.65 22.10
CA PRO A 61 -7.13 16.59 22.59
C PRO A 61 -5.72 16.05 22.29
N ILE A 62 -4.76 16.95 22.10
CA ILE A 62 -3.35 16.62 21.91
C ILE A 62 -2.48 17.39 22.91
N ASP A 63 -1.40 16.78 23.38
CA ASP A 63 -0.56 17.31 24.47
C ASP A 63 0.45 18.38 24.03
N LYS A 64 0.70 18.51 22.73
CA LYS A 64 1.65 19.46 22.12
C LYS A 64 1.07 20.06 20.84
N LEU A 65 1.65 21.18 20.39
CA LEU A 65 1.30 21.78 19.10
C LEU A 65 1.68 20.82 17.96
N LEU A 66 0.70 20.45 17.13
CA LEU A 66 0.96 19.71 15.89
C LEU A 66 1.63 20.63 14.88
N TRP A 67 2.91 20.36 14.60
CA TRP A 67 3.72 21.13 13.68
C TRP A 67 4.50 20.21 12.74
N TYR A 68 4.49 20.52 11.43
CA TYR A 68 5.20 19.74 10.43
C TYR A 68 6.67 20.20 10.30
N SER A 69 7.46 19.96 11.35
CA SER A 69 8.87 20.39 11.44
C SER A 69 9.77 19.68 10.44
N ASP A 70 10.95 20.25 10.26
CA ASP A 70 12.05 19.58 9.58
C ASP A 70 12.43 18.24 10.23
N ASP A 71 12.40 18.13 11.56
CA ASP A 71 12.64 16.86 12.25
C ASP A 71 11.57 15.81 11.94
N THR A 72 10.29 16.21 11.91
CA THR A 72 9.18 15.32 11.53
C THR A 72 9.36 14.81 10.10
N ARG A 73 9.71 15.72 9.18
CA ARG A 73 9.95 15.40 7.77
C ARG A 73 11.17 14.49 7.59
N ASN A 74 12.25 14.73 8.33
CA ASN A 74 13.45 13.90 8.34
C ASN A 74 13.15 12.49 8.86
N ASN A 75 12.40 12.38 9.95
CA ASN A 75 12.02 11.09 10.51
C ASN A 75 11.08 10.32 9.57
N LEU A 76 10.10 10.98 8.94
CA LEU A 76 9.25 10.34 7.92
C LEU A 76 10.04 9.88 6.70
N GLN A 77 11.05 10.63 6.25
CA GLN A 77 11.88 10.24 5.11
C GLN A 77 12.68 8.95 5.38
N LYS A 78 13.03 8.69 6.63
CA LYS A 78 13.74 7.47 7.08
C LYS A 78 12.80 6.28 7.31
N GLN A 79 11.59 6.31 6.77
CA GLN A 79 10.60 5.24 6.90
C GLN A 79 10.08 4.85 5.52
N ARG A 80 9.72 3.58 5.36
CA ARG A 80 8.88 3.14 4.25
C ARG A 80 7.45 3.62 4.51
N ILE A 81 6.88 4.36 3.57
CA ILE A 81 5.49 4.81 3.64
C ILE A 81 4.67 3.84 2.81
N ARG A 82 3.88 2.99 3.47
CA ARG A 82 2.91 2.08 2.85
C ARG A 82 1.50 2.58 3.16
N TRP A 83 0.64 2.61 2.14
CA TRP A 83 -0.77 2.96 2.32
C TRP A 83 -1.66 2.11 1.44
N SER A 84 -2.83 1.74 1.96
CA SER A 84 -3.87 1.09 1.15
C SER A 84 -4.49 2.19 0.29
N VAL A 85 -4.50 2.00 -1.02
CA VAL A 85 -4.90 3.04 -1.98
C VAL A 85 -6.26 3.68 -1.68
N PRO A 86 -7.32 2.96 -1.26
CA PRO A 86 -8.59 3.60 -0.95
C PRO A 86 -8.54 4.57 0.24
N SER A 87 -7.42 4.69 0.98
CA SER A 87 -7.30 5.64 2.10
C SER A 87 -6.95 7.03 1.60
N MET A 88 -6.62 7.16 0.32
CA MET A 88 -6.36 8.43 -0.34
C MET A 88 -7.65 9.20 -0.66
N TRP A 89 -8.81 8.54 -0.62
CA TRP A 89 -10.09 9.11 -1.06
C TRP A 89 -11.03 9.22 0.13
N PRO A 90 -11.24 10.44 0.68
CA PRO A 90 -12.17 10.66 1.79
C PRO A 90 -13.58 10.13 1.53
N GLU A 91 -14.01 10.10 0.26
CA GLU A 91 -15.31 9.60 -0.16
C GLU A 91 -15.54 8.14 0.26
N PHE A 92 -14.48 7.31 0.28
CA PHE A 92 -14.59 5.90 0.68
C PHE A 92 -14.84 5.74 2.19
N MET A 93 -14.21 6.57 3.01
CA MET A 93 -14.38 6.53 4.46
C MET A 93 -15.68 7.22 4.89
N ASN A 94 -16.01 8.37 4.31
CA ASN A 94 -17.18 9.16 4.70
C ASN A 94 -18.52 8.52 4.29
N ASN A 95 -18.51 7.61 3.32
CA ASN A 95 -19.70 6.90 2.84
C ASN A 95 -19.70 5.40 3.21
N ASP A 96 -18.93 5.00 4.22
CA ASP A 96 -18.88 3.62 4.74
C ASP A 96 -18.59 2.54 3.68
N ILE A 97 -17.87 2.91 2.61
CA ILE A 97 -17.46 1.96 1.55
C ILE A 97 -16.30 1.10 2.07
N ARG A 98 -15.29 1.75 2.67
CA ARG A 98 -14.07 1.08 3.14
C ARG A 98 -14.18 0.55 4.56
N CYS A 99 -13.44 -0.53 4.86
CA CYS A 99 -13.41 -1.19 6.17
C CYS A 99 -14.78 -1.65 6.71
N SER A 100 -15.79 -1.69 5.83
CA SER A 100 -17.17 -2.03 6.14
C SER A 100 -17.30 -3.53 6.38
N GLU A 101 -18.00 -3.94 7.44
CA GLU A 101 -18.23 -5.35 7.79
C GLU A 101 -19.43 -5.94 7.04
N ILE A 102 -19.64 -5.54 5.79
CA ILE A 102 -20.72 -6.05 4.95
C ILE A 102 -20.53 -7.56 4.76
N THR A 103 -21.47 -8.32 5.29
CA THR A 103 -21.43 -9.79 5.27
C THR A 103 -22.24 -10.39 4.11
N ASP A 104 -23.15 -9.63 3.51
CA ASP A 104 -23.98 -10.12 2.40
C ASP A 104 -23.33 -9.87 1.03
N GLU A 105 -23.29 -10.91 0.19
CA GLU A 105 -22.57 -10.91 -1.10
C GLU A 105 -23.02 -9.79 -2.07
N LYS A 106 -24.28 -9.34 -1.98
CA LYS A 106 -24.82 -8.35 -2.91
C LYS A 106 -24.16 -6.98 -2.71
N HIS A 107 -23.80 -6.63 -1.47
CA HIS A 107 -23.22 -5.33 -1.15
C HIS A 107 -21.70 -5.38 -0.92
N LYS A 108 -21.08 -6.56 -1.00
CA LYS A 108 -19.61 -6.71 -0.90
C LYS A 108 -18.86 -6.04 -2.04
N ASN A 109 -19.50 -5.89 -3.20
CA ASN A 109 -18.96 -5.18 -4.36
C ASN A 109 -19.65 -3.83 -4.51
N VAL A 110 -18.85 -2.76 -4.46
CA VAL A 110 -19.31 -1.38 -4.63
C VAL A 110 -18.77 -0.85 -5.96
N TYR A 111 -19.67 -0.55 -6.89
CA TYR A 111 -19.33 0.15 -8.13
C TYR A 111 -19.11 1.63 -7.83
N ILE A 112 -18.01 2.18 -8.34
CA ILE A 112 -17.70 3.61 -8.22
C ILE A 112 -18.15 4.29 -9.52
N PRO A 113 -19.24 5.09 -9.47
CA PRO A 113 -19.75 5.74 -10.66
C PRO A 113 -18.79 6.82 -11.15
N ASN A 114 -18.55 6.79 -12.45
CA ASN A 114 -17.79 7.81 -13.15
C ASN A 114 -18.31 7.89 -14.58
N ASP A 115 -19.00 8.97 -14.88
CA ASP A 115 -19.51 9.29 -16.21
C ASP A 115 -19.19 10.77 -16.55
N GLU A 116 -19.72 11.26 -17.68
CA GLU A 116 -19.45 12.64 -18.14
C GLU A 116 -20.10 13.70 -17.23
N GLU A 117 -21.13 13.34 -16.46
CA GLU A 117 -21.91 14.26 -15.63
C GLU A 117 -21.50 14.18 -14.14
N TYR A 118 -21.02 13.02 -13.70
CA TYR A 118 -20.74 12.73 -12.31
C TYR A 118 -19.42 11.98 -12.12
N LYS A 119 -18.57 12.57 -11.29
CA LYS A 119 -17.29 12.02 -10.86
C LYS A 119 -17.33 11.78 -9.36
N TYR A 120 -17.39 10.52 -8.94
CA TYR A 120 -17.47 10.18 -7.51
C TYR A 120 -16.17 10.44 -6.73
N LEU A 121 -15.01 10.19 -7.35
CA LEU A 121 -13.70 10.37 -6.72
C LEU A 121 -13.01 11.62 -7.27
N GLU A 122 -12.83 12.67 -6.47
CA GLU A 122 -12.24 13.93 -6.96
C GLU A 122 -10.81 13.75 -7.51
N ASP A 123 -10.01 12.91 -6.84
CA ASP A 123 -8.59 12.71 -7.12
C ASP A 123 -8.28 11.58 -8.12
N VAL A 124 -9.31 11.01 -8.78
CA VAL A 124 -9.17 9.92 -9.76
C VAL A 124 -9.94 10.23 -11.03
N ASP A 125 -9.27 10.27 -12.17
CA ASP A 125 -9.94 10.24 -13.47
C ASP A 125 -10.06 8.80 -13.93
N ILE A 126 -11.28 8.40 -14.30
CA ILE A 126 -11.59 7.06 -14.80
C ILE A 126 -12.16 7.24 -16.22
N SER A 127 -11.70 6.44 -17.18
CA SER A 127 -12.27 6.48 -18.53
C SER A 127 -13.67 5.84 -18.57
N LYS A 128 -14.51 6.28 -19.51
CA LYS A 128 -15.89 5.79 -19.68
C LYS A 128 -16.02 4.27 -19.82
N ASP A 129 -15.00 3.63 -20.39
CA ASP A 129 -14.99 2.18 -20.69
C ASP A 129 -14.35 1.37 -19.54
N THR A 130 -14.03 2.04 -18.42
CA THR A 130 -13.49 1.43 -17.21
C THR A 130 -14.60 1.16 -16.19
N ARG A 131 -14.66 -0.07 -15.69
CA ARG A 131 -15.53 -0.47 -14.58
C ARG A 131 -14.71 -0.50 -13.29
N PHE A 132 -14.84 0.54 -12.48
CA PHE A 132 -14.11 0.66 -11.21
C PHE A 132 -14.97 0.10 -10.08
N ASN A 133 -14.52 -0.99 -9.45
CA ASN A 133 -15.22 -1.58 -8.31
C ASN A 133 -14.28 -1.74 -7.12
N TYR A 134 -14.85 -1.63 -5.94
CA TYR A 134 -14.20 -1.92 -4.67
C TYR A 134 -14.89 -3.10 -4.00
N TRP A 135 -14.12 -4.03 -3.47
CA TRP A 135 -14.60 -5.16 -2.70
C TRP A 135 -14.24 -5.00 -1.24
N THR A 136 -15.26 -5.04 -0.38
CA THR A 136 -15.02 -5.24 1.05
C THR A 136 -14.87 -6.73 1.35
N GLY A 137 -13.66 -7.10 1.76
CA GLY A 137 -13.34 -8.47 2.15
C GLY A 137 -12.97 -8.59 3.63
N ARG A 138 -13.20 -7.56 4.44
CA ARG A 138 -12.93 -7.61 5.89
C ARG A 138 -13.64 -8.82 6.50
N GLY A 139 -12.87 -9.67 7.19
CA GLY A 139 -13.37 -10.92 7.78
C GLY A 139 -13.45 -12.14 6.85
N ASN A 140 -13.20 -12.00 5.53
CA ASN A 140 -13.20 -13.12 4.58
C ASN A 140 -11.83 -13.84 4.47
N GLY A 141 -10.80 -13.36 5.17
CA GLY A 141 -9.47 -13.97 5.18
C GLY A 141 -8.66 -13.76 3.88
N TRP A 142 -9.03 -12.77 3.07
CA TRP A 142 -8.32 -12.45 1.83
C TRP A 142 -6.90 -11.95 2.08
N GLN A 143 -6.01 -12.24 1.13
CA GLN A 143 -4.59 -11.87 1.19
C GLN A 143 -4.30 -10.42 0.79
N ASN A 144 -5.18 -9.51 1.21
CA ASN A 144 -5.06 -8.07 0.94
C ASN A 144 -4.81 -7.32 2.23
N MET A 145 -4.10 -6.21 2.16
CA MET A 145 -3.90 -5.34 3.31
C MET A 145 -5.26 -4.81 3.76
N GLN A 146 -5.59 -5.02 5.04
CA GLN A 146 -6.90 -4.70 5.63
C GLN A 146 -8.09 -5.48 5.04
N GLY A 147 -7.82 -6.47 4.19
CA GLY A 147 -8.80 -7.42 3.67
C GLY A 147 -9.67 -6.88 2.54
N ASP A 148 -9.39 -5.72 1.96
CA ASP A 148 -10.15 -5.15 0.84
C ASP A 148 -9.38 -5.19 -0.49
N GLU A 149 -10.05 -5.09 -1.64
CA GLU A 149 -9.37 -4.91 -2.93
C GLU A 149 -10.15 -4.02 -3.89
N MET A 150 -9.44 -3.34 -4.78
CA MET A 150 -10.04 -2.80 -5.98
C MET A 150 -9.93 -3.80 -7.13
N THR A 151 -11.06 -4.01 -7.81
CA THR A 151 -11.11 -4.77 -9.05
C THR A 151 -11.58 -3.86 -10.17
N ILE A 152 -10.62 -3.37 -10.95
CA ILE A 152 -10.87 -2.47 -12.07
C ILE A 152 -10.89 -3.31 -13.35
N ARG A 153 -11.92 -3.16 -14.18
CA ARG A 153 -12.14 -3.97 -15.41
C ARG A 153 -12.49 -3.08 -16.59
N GLY A 154 -12.71 -3.69 -17.76
CA GLY A 154 -13.02 -2.97 -18.99
C GLY A 154 -11.75 -2.53 -19.72
N LEU A 155 -11.87 -1.55 -20.61
CA LEU A 155 -10.73 -0.88 -21.25
C LEU A 155 -10.09 0.09 -20.25
N THR A 156 -9.55 -0.48 -19.18
CA THR A 156 -9.05 0.20 -17.99
C THR A 156 -8.09 1.31 -18.38
N ASP A 157 -8.41 2.53 -17.97
CA ASP A 157 -7.56 3.70 -18.11
C ASP A 157 -7.92 4.69 -17.00
N CYS A 158 -7.13 4.67 -15.93
CA CYS A 158 -7.35 5.51 -14.77
C CYS A 158 -6.09 6.31 -14.44
N THR A 159 -6.27 7.55 -13.99
CA THR A 159 -5.20 8.41 -13.46
C THR A 159 -5.56 8.86 -12.06
N MET A 160 -4.71 8.57 -11.07
CA MET A 160 -4.91 9.00 -9.69
C MET A 160 -3.78 9.90 -9.20
N ARG A 161 -4.13 10.91 -8.41
CA ARG A 161 -3.17 11.73 -7.66
C ARG A 161 -2.52 10.89 -6.57
N LEU A 162 -1.22 11.07 -6.35
CA LEU A 162 -0.48 10.39 -5.30
C LEU A 162 -0.31 11.27 -4.05
N PRO A 163 -0.14 10.70 -2.84
CA PRO A 163 0.20 11.50 -1.66
C PRO A 163 1.58 12.17 -1.82
N PRO A 164 1.83 13.30 -1.13
CA PRO A 164 3.13 13.97 -1.18
C PRO A 164 4.22 13.12 -0.51
N VAL A 165 5.48 13.39 -0.85
CA VAL A 165 6.65 12.87 -0.12
C VAL A 165 7.03 13.82 1.03
N PRO A 166 7.68 13.35 2.12
CA PRO A 166 8.01 14.21 3.26
C PRO A 166 9.15 15.20 2.95
N ARG A 167 10.09 14.79 2.09
CA ARG A 167 11.31 15.52 1.74
C ARG A 167 11.67 15.27 0.29
N ARG A 168 12.48 16.17 -0.27
CA ARG A 168 13.06 15.95 -1.58
C ARG A 168 14.06 14.79 -1.49
N GLY A 169 13.95 13.83 -2.41
CA GLY A 169 14.83 12.67 -2.44
C GLY A 169 14.51 11.73 -3.58
N THR A 170 15.34 10.72 -3.78
CA THR A 170 15.04 9.61 -4.69
C THR A 170 14.24 8.56 -3.96
N TYR A 171 13.10 8.17 -4.52
CA TYR A 171 12.20 7.17 -3.95
C TYR A 171 12.00 6.01 -4.92
N GLU A 172 11.99 4.79 -4.40
CA GLU A 172 11.34 3.66 -5.04
C GLU A 172 9.82 3.81 -4.85
N PHE A 173 9.08 3.74 -5.96
CA PHE A 173 7.63 3.56 -5.92
C PHE A 173 7.31 2.10 -6.17
N ARG A 174 6.55 1.49 -5.26
CA ARG A 174 6.29 0.06 -5.26
C ARG A 174 4.81 -0.23 -5.23
N PHE A 175 4.45 -1.33 -5.87
CA PHE A 175 3.07 -1.76 -6.05
C PHE A 175 2.91 -3.21 -5.58
N ALA A 176 1.88 -3.46 -4.79
CA ALA A 176 1.52 -4.80 -4.35
C ALA A 176 0.81 -5.57 -5.47
N ILE A 177 1.30 -6.76 -5.77
CA ILE A 177 0.65 -7.73 -6.66
C ILE A 177 0.11 -8.85 -5.79
N GLN A 178 -1.19 -9.07 -5.87
CA GLN A 178 -1.81 -10.33 -5.46
C GLN A 178 -2.27 -11.07 -6.72
N CYS A 179 -1.59 -12.18 -7.01
CA CYS A 179 -1.94 -12.99 -8.16
C CYS A 179 -3.21 -13.79 -7.89
N GLY A 180 -4.33 -13.35 -8.47
CA GLY A 180 -5.61 -14.07 -8.45
C GLY A 180 -5.73 -15.15 -9.52
N GLY A 181 -4.61 -15.59 -10.10
CA GLY A 181 -4.59 -16.49 -11.26
C GLY A 181 -4.92 -15.78 -12.58
N SER A 182 -5.48 -16.53 -13.54
CA SER A 182 -5.66 -16.08 -14.94
C SER A 182 -6.68 -14.98 -15.16
N MET A 183 -7.44 -14.60 -14.13
CA MET A 183 -8.38 -13.49 -14.17
C MET A 183 -7.71 -12.11 -14.10
N ARG A 184 -6.46 -12.02 -13.61
CA ARG A 184 -5.70 -10.77 -13.55
C ARG A 184 -5.27 -10.32 -14.95
N GLY A 185 -5.00 -9.03 -15.10
CA GLY A 185 -4.62 -8.45 -16.40
C GLY A 185 -3.19 -7.92 -16.50
N MET A 186 -2.88 -7.35 -17.66
CA MET A 186 -1.62 -6.68 -17.93
C MET A 186 -1.83 -5.18 -18.10
N VAL A 187 -1.03 -4.37 -17.43
CA VAL A 187 -1.16 -2.91 -17.45
C VAL A 187 0.15 -2.20 -17.71
N GLN A 188 0.08 -1.08 -18.44
CA GLN A 188 1.15 -0.11 -18.52
C GLN A 188 0.93 0.98 -17.46
N PHE A 189 1.94 1.20 -16.62
CA PHE A 189 1.96 2.33 -15.70
C PHE A 189 2.56 3.56 -16.37
N TYR A 190 2.09 4.74 -16.00
CA TYR A 190 2.64 6.03 -16.36
C TYR A 190 2.75 6.91 -15.12
N TRP A 191 3.75 7.78 -15.07
CA TRP A 191 4.00 8.63 -13.91
C TRP A 191 4.52 10.02 -14.31
N GLY A 192 4.32 10.99 -13.42
CA GLY A 192 4.87 12.35 -13.54
C GLY A 192 4.08 13.38 -12.74
N ASN A 193 4.53 14.64 -12.81
CA ASN A 193 3.87 15.79 -12.19
C ASN A 193 2.97 16.60 -13.14
N LYS A 194 2.93 16.23 -14.42
CA LYS A 194 2.03 16.81 -15.43
C LYS A 194 0.96 15.78 -15.79
N LYS A 195 -0.22 15.91 -15.17
CA LYS A 195 -1.34 14.96 -15.30
C LYS A 195 -1.67 14.56 -16.74
N ASP A 196 -1.63 15.51 -17.69
CA ASP A 196 -1.96 15.26 -19.10
C ASP A 196 -0.78 14.75 -19.95
N LYS A 197 0.42 14.61 -19.35
CA LYS A 197 1.68 14.28 -20.03
C LYS A 197 2.54 13.33 -19.19
N LEU A 198 1.93 12.25 -18.70
CA LEU A 198 2.63 11.23 -17.91
C LEU A 198 3.49 10.34 -18.82
N ALA A 199 4.70 10.02 -18.37
CA ALA A 199 5.63 9.16 -19.10
C ALA A 199 5.38 7.69 -18.75
N ALA A 200 5.51 6.78 -19.73
CA ALA A 200 5.39 5.35 -19.48
C ALA A 200 6.52 4.85 -18.58
N MET A 201 6.18 4.06 -17.56
CA MET A 201 7.13 3.51 -16.60
C MET A 201 7.40 2.04 -16.91
N GLY A 202 8.61 1.77 -17.40
CA GLY A 202 9.03 0.40 -17.75
C GLY A 202 8.15 -0.26 -18.82
N ILE A 203 8.24 -1.58 -18.89
CA ILE A 203 7.37 -2.41 -19.72
C ILE A 203 6.02 -2.68 -19.02
N PRO A 204 4.97 -3.05 -19.76
CA PRO A 204 3.71 -3.45 -19.15
C PRO A 204 3.91 -4.57 -18.12
N LEU A 205 3.27 -4.41 -16.96
CA LEU A 205 3.30 -5.36 -15.86
C LEU A 205 2.18 -6.38 -16.02
N ASP A 206 2.54 -7.66 -16.01
CA ASP A 206 1.59 -8.76 -16.01
C ASP A 206 1.22 -9.17 -14.58
N LEU A 207 -0.01 -8.84 -14.16
CA LEU A 207 -0.50 -9.13 -12.81
C LEU A 207 -0.85 -10.61 -12.59
N ARG A 208 -0.68 -11.45 -13.61
CA ARG A 208 -0.82 -12.91 -13.52
C ARG A 208 0.47 -13.59 -13.06
N GLN A 209 1.53 -12.83 -12.79
CA GLN A 209 2.77 -13.32 -12.19
C GLN A 209 2.58 -13.50 -10.69
N SER A 210 3.05 -14.65 -10.18
CA SER A 210 2.84 -15.09 -8.81
C SER A 210 4.16 -15.50 -8.14
N ALA A 211 4.16 -15.61 -6.82
CA ALA A 211 5.34 -15.99 -6.04
C ALA A 211 5.69 -17.49 -6.20
N ASP A 212 4.77 -18.32 -6.65
CA ASP A 212 5.03 -19.72 -7.02
C ASP A 212 5.89 -19.90 -8.29
N ASN A 213 6.44 -18.81 -8.85
CA ASN A 213 7.17 -18.76 -10.11
C ASN A 213 6.33 -19.24 -11.31
N THR A 214 5.04 -18.92 -11.29
CA THR A 214 4.11 -19.19 -12.38
C THR A 214 3.53 -17.88 -12.94
N LEU A 215 3.34 -17.88 -14.26
CA LEU A 215 2.46 -16.96 -14.97
C LEU A 215 1.15 -17.69 -15.28
N HIS A 216 0.07 -17.29 -14.62
CA HIS A 216 -1.23 -17.95 -14.77
C HIS A 216 -2.00 -17.39 -15.97
N THR A 217 -1.93 -18.02 -17.13
CA THR A 217 -2.67 -17.55 -18.32
C THR A 217 -3.99 -18.30 -18.52
N SER A 218 -4.90 -17.76 -19.33
CA SER A 218 -6.14 -18.46 -19.70
C SER A 218 -5.88 -19.77 -20.46
N GLY A 219 -4.73 -19.90 -21.12
CA GLY A 219 -4.31 -21.10 -21.84
C GLY A 219 -3.53 -22.12 -21.00
N GLY A 220 -3.37 -21.85 -19.71
CA GLY A 220 -2.61 -22.68 -18.77
C GLY A 220 -1.46 -21.93 -18.08
N ASN A 221 -0.83 -22.62 -17.13
CA ASN A 221 0.27 -22.09 -16.35
C ASN A 221 1.57 -22.17 -17.14
N VAL A 222 2.29 -21.05 -17.22
CA VAL A 222 3.62 -20.95 -17.83
C VAL A 222 4.64 -20.69 -16.74
N LYS A 223 5.83 -21.30 -16.81
CA LYS A 223 6.90 -21.01 -15.85
C LYS A 223 7.32 -19.54 -15.97
N SER A 224 7.35 -18.83 -14.84
CA SER A 224 7.82 -17.46 -14.72
C SER A 224 8.82 -17.38 -13.57
N ASP A 225 10.11 -17.31 -13.87
CA ASP A 225 11.11 -17.20 -12.80
C ASP A 225 11.26 -15.74 -12.36
N ILE A 226 10.45 -15.33 -11.39
CA ILE A 226 10.64 -14.03 -10.73
C ILE A 226 11.77 -14.11 -9.69
N GLY A 227 12.25 -15.31 -9.37
CA GLY A 227 13.30 -15.56 -8.39
C GLY A 227 12.79 -15.73 -6.96
N TYR A 228 11.50 -16.05 -6.76
CA TYR A 228 10.95 -16.28 -5.42
C TYR A 228 11.30 -17.67 -4.91
N GLU A 229 11.69 -17.75 -3.65
CA GLU A 229 11.74 -18.98 -2.87
C GLU A 229 11.19 -18.69 -1.48
N LYS A 230 10.59 -19.67 -0.78
CA LYS A 230 10.09 -19.46 0.58
C LYS A 230 11.26 -19.17 1.52
N ASP A 231 11.00 -18.37 2.56
CA ASP A 231 12.00 -18.21 3.61
C ASP A 231 12.25 -19.56 4.32
N THR A 232 13.47 -19.73 4.78
CA THR A 232 13.96 -20.88 5.57
C THR A 232 14.51 -20.39 6.91
N ASP A 233 15.05 -21.30 7.71
CA ASP A 233 15.78 -20.95 8.93
C ASP A 233 17.21 -20.42 8.67
N ASP A 234 17.62 -20.22 7.42
CA ASP A 234 18.90 -19.63 7.04
C ASP A 234 18.70 -18.18 6.54
N ASP A 235 19.18 -17.21 7.33
CA ASP A 235 18.99 -15.79 7.03
C ASP A 235 19.87 -15.31 5.87
N ASP A 236 21.03 -15.92 5.64
CA ASP A 236 21.90 -15.60 4.50
C ASP A 236 21.25 -16.08 3.20
N PHE A 237 20.69 -17.29 3.20
CA PHE A 237 19.89 -17.78 2.08
C PHE A 237 18.69 -16.86 1.79
N ASN A 238 17.95 -16.49 2.83
CA ASN A 238 16.78 -15.62 2.67
C ASN A 238 17.18 -14.24 2.12
N ALA A 239 18.32 -13.69 2.55
CA ALA A 239 18.87 -12.44 2.03
C ALA A 239 19.30 -12.54 0.56
N GLU A 240 19.88 -13.67 0.15
CA GLU A 240 20.21 -13.95 -1.25
C GLU A 240 18.95 -13.99 -2.12
N VAL A 241 17.88 -14.64 -1.65
CA VAL A 241 16.58 -14.69 -2.34
C VAL A 241 15.99 -13.27 -2.48
N ASP A 242 16.01 -12.48 -1.40
CA ASP A 242 15.54 -11.08 -1.44
C ASP A 242 16.35 -10.24 -2.44
N LYS A 243 17.68 -10.43 -2.50
CA LYS A 243 18.55 -9.78 -3.49
C LYS A 243 18.23 -10.19 -4.92
N ARG A 244 18.01 -11.49 -5.17
CA ARG A 244 17.64 -12.02 -6.50
C ARG A 244 16.31 -11.47 -6.98
N LEU A 245 15.28 -11.51 -6.13
CA LEU A 245 13.98 -10.88 -6.40
C LEU A 245 14.15 -9.42 -6.78
N ARG A 246 14.93 -8.67 -5.98
CA ARG A 246 15.15 -7.25 -6.20
C ARG A 246 15.86 -6.94 -7.51
N ASN A 247 16.83 -7.78 -7.90
CA ASN A 247 17.49 -7.68 -9.22
C ASN A 247 16.49 -7.87 -10.38
N ASN A 248 15.47 -8.70 -10.17
CA ASN A 248 14.36 -8.87 -11.10
C ASN A 248 13.28 -7.77 -10.98
N GLY A 249 13.42 -6.82 -10.05
CA GLY A 249 12.46 -5.75 -9.75
C GLY A 249 11.28 -6.18 -8.88
N PHE A 250 11.35 -7.36 -8.26
CA PHE A 250 10.35 -7.88 -7.34
C PHE A 250 10.84 -7.84 -5.89
N MET A 251 9.91 -7.97 -4.96
CA MET A 251 10.17 -8.21 -3.54
C MET A 251 9.10 -9.18 -3.03
N LYS A 252 9.38 -9.87 -1.93
CA LYS A 252 8.35 -10.64 -1.24
C LYS A 252 7.23 -9.75 -0.72
N GLY A 253 6.09 -10.35 -0.38
CA GLY A 253 5.12 -9.74 0.51
C GLY A 253 5.78 -9.26 1.82
N CYS A 254 5.09 -8.38 2.52
CA CYS A 254 5.60 -7.76 3.74
C CYS A 254 5.31 -8.63 4.98
N ASN A 255 6.07 -8.43 6.06
CA ASN A 255 5.88 -9.14 7.33
C ASN A 255 4.96 -8.39 8.32
N GLN A 256 4.30 -7.31 7.89
CA GLN A 256 3.42 -6.48 8.73
C GLN A 256 1.99 -6.99 8.89
N TYR A 257 1.47 -7.77 7.94
CA TYR A 257 0.09 -8.28 8.02
C TYR A 257 -0.01 -9.74 7.58
N CYS A 258 -1.06 -10.38 8.09
CA CYS A 258 -1.40 -11.75 7.80
C CYS A 258 -2.79 -11.87 7.19
N ALA A 259 -3.05 -12.99 6.54
CA ALA A 259 -4.37 -13.33 6.02
C ALA A 259 -4.70 -14.78 6.33
N GLY A 260 -5.98 -15.06 6.47
CA GLY A 260 -6.52 -16.32 6.99
C GLY A 260 -7.40 -16.08 8.21
N GLY A 261 -8.01 -17.15 8.71
CA GLY A 261 -8.83 -17.10 9.91
C GLY A 261 -7.98 -17.09 11.19
N PRO A 262 -8.60 -16.88 12.36
CA PRO A 262 -7.94 -17.04 13.64
C PRO A 262 -7.22 -18.40 13.74
N GLY A 263 -5.93 -18.40 14.07
CA GLY A 263 -5.11 -19.61 14.19
C GLY A 263 -4.62 -20.23 12.88
N THR A 264 -5.05 -19.73 11.72
CA THR A 264 -4.59 -20.18 10.38
C THR A 264 -3.96 -19.06 9.57
N ALA A 265 -3.82 -17.88 10.16
CA ALA A 265 -3.30 -16.71 9.49
C ALA A 265 -1.83 -16.89 9.09
N THR A 266 -1.52 -16.57 7.84
CA THR A 266 -0.18 -16.64 7.27
C THR A 266 0.31 -15.22 6.96
N MET A 267 1.54 -14.89 7.37
CA MET A 267 2.18 -13.62 7.03
C MET A 267 2.34 -13.49 5.52
N MET A 268 2.12 -12.30 4.97
CA MET A 268 2.21 -12.11 3.52
C MET A 268 3.61 -12.33 2.95
N ARG A 269 4.65 -12.17 3.77
CA ARG A 269 6.01 -12.56 3.42
C ARG A 269 6.14 -14.04 3.01
N LEU A 270 5.29 -14.91 3.56
CA LEU A 270 5.25 -16.34 3.27
C LEU A 270 4.22 -16.72 2.20
N SER A 271 3.42 -15.77 1.71
CA SER A 271 2.43 -16.02 0.67
C SER A 271 3.10 -16.47 -0.63
N ASP A 272 2.47 -17.43 -1.31
CA ASP A 272 2.87 -17.90 -2.63
C ASP A 272 2.17 -17.15 -3.77
N ILE A 273 1.25 -16.21 -3.47
CA ILE A 273 0.53 -15.41 -4.47
C ILE A 273 0.77 -13.90 -4.36
N CYS A 274 1.34 -13.41 -3.24
CA CYS A 274 1.60 -12.00 -3.02
C CYS A 274 3.08 -11.64 -3.20
N VAL A 275 3.36 -10.70 -4.09
CA VAL A 275 4.68 -10.10 -4.29
C VAL A 275 4.56 -8.59 -4.43
N ARG A 276 5.66 -7.86 -4.26
CA ARG A 276 5.71 -6.42 -4.57
C ARG A 276 6.57 -6.18 -5.80
N ARG A 277 6.21 -5.18 -6.59
CA ARG A 277 6.96 -4.74 -7.77
C ARG A 277 7.54 -3.35 -7.54
N ILE A 278 8.83 -3.18 -7.77
CA ILE A 278 9.46 -1.86 -7.89
C ILE A 278 9.10 -1.33 -9.29
N LEU A 279 8.21 -0.33 -9.35
CA LEU A 279 7.75 0.23 -10.62
C LEU A 279 8.79 1.19 -11.21
N PHE A 280 9.35 2.06 -10.39
CA PHE A 280 10.36 3.04 -10.79
C PHE A 280 11.14 3.61 -9.61
N ARG A 281 12.22 4.33 -9.92
CA ARG A 281 13.04 5.12 -9.00
C ARG A 281 13.13 6.53 -9.53
N GLU A 282 12.53 7.48 -8.83
CA GLU A 282 12.45 8.86 -9.30
C GLU A 282 12.76 9.84 -8.19
N THR A 283 13.29 11.00 -8.56
CA THR A 283 13.47 12.10 -7.59
C THR A 283 12.17 12.86 -7.46
N MET A 284 11.65 12.88 -6.24
CA MET A 284 10.38 13.50 -5.91
C MET A 284 10.60 14.71 -5.01
N ASP A 285 9.73 15.71 -5.12
CA ASP A 285 9.75 16.92 -4.32
C ASP A 285 8.47 17.04 -3.47
N PRO A 286 8.54 17.40 -2.18
CA PRO A 286 7.38 17.57 -1.31
C PRO A 286 6.38 18.63 -1.81
N ASP A 287 6.86 19.62 -2.56
CA ASP A 287 6.04 20.73 -3.06
C ASP A 287 5.43 20.44 -4.45
N GLU A 288 5.72 19.28 -5.03
CA GLU A 288 5.19 18.83 -6.32
C GLU A 288 4.04 17.82 -6.13
N THR A 289 3.04 17.90 -7.00
CA THR A 289 1.96 16.91 -7.05
C THR A 289 2.25 15.89 -8.14
N TYR A 290 2.26 14.61 -7.77
CA TYR A 290 2.51 13.51 -8.69
C TYR A 290 1.24 12.71 -8.97
N TYR A 291 1.22 12.07 -10.14
CA TYR A 291 0.12 11.22 -10.59
C TYR A 291 0.67 9.89 -11.07
N ILE A 292 -0.11 8.84 -10.88
CA ILE A 292 0.08 7.54 -11.52
C ILE A 292 -1.13 7.26 -12.40
N ARG A 293 -0.88 6.86 -13.65
CA ARG A 293 -1.89 6.33 -14.54
C ARG A 293 -1.61 4.88 -14.82
N PHE A 294 -2.65 4.06 -14.88
CA PHE A 294 -2.56 2.67 -15.28
C PHE A 294 -3.57 2.40 -16.38
N LYS A 295 -3.09 1.78 -17.45
CA LYS A 295 -3.89 1.46 -18.63
C LYS A 295 -3.73 -0.01 -18.99
N THR A 296 -4.83 -0.71 -19.24
CA THR A 296 -4.76 -2.08 -19.79
C THR A 296 -4.06 -2.07 -21.14
N VAL A 297 -3.22 -3.08 -21.38
CA VAL A 297 -2.61 -3.32 -22.70
C VAL A 297 -3.17 -4.58 -23.37
N MET A 298 -4.21 -5.16 -22.78
CA MET A 298 -4.89 -6.33 -23.34
C MET A 298 -6.17 -5.93 -24.04
N ASP A 299 -6.46 -6.64 -25.12
CA ASP A 299 -7.75 -6.61 -25.82
C ASP A 299 -8.71 -7.64 -25.19
N ASP A 300 -8.88 -7.55 -23.87
CA ASP A 300 -9.79 -8.39 -23.08
C ASP A 300 -10.33 -7.57 -21.91
N ASP A 301 -11.59 -7.14 -22.03
CA ASP A 301 -12.28 -6.26 -21.10
C ASP A 301 -12.76 -6.99 -19.82
N THR A 302 -12.61 -8.32 -19.79
CA THR A 302 -13.01 -9.17 -18.67
C THR A 302 -11.94 -9.29 -17.60
N ARG A 303 -10.70 -8.87 -17.87
CA ARG A 303 -9.58 -9.03 -16.95
C ARG A 303 -9.52 -7.95 -15.89
N PHE A 304 -8.99 -8.32 -14.73
CA PHE A 304 -8.99 -7.45 -13.55
C PHE A 304 -7.61 -6.81 -13.38
N PHE A 305 -7.58 -5.49 -13.35
CA PHE A 305 -6.52 -4.77 -12.67
C PHE A 305 -6.80 -4.80 -11.18
N TYR A 306 -5.86 -5.40 -10.44
CA TYR A 306 -5.84 -5.45 -8.99
C TYR A 306 -5.09 -4.24 -8.45
N MET A 307 -5.56 -3.67 -7.36
CA MET A 307 -4.82 -2.68 -6.59
C MET A 307 -5.25 -2.75 -5.13
N ASP A 308 -4.26 -2.81 -4.24
CA ASP A 308 -4.43 -2.88 -2.80
C ASP A 308 -3.61 -1.76 -2.14
N TYR A 309 -2.28 -1.92 -2.06
CA TYR A 309 -1.39 -0.91 -1.48
C TYR A 309 -0.25 -0.50 -2.40
N LEU A 310 0.23 0.72 -2.13
CA LEU A 310 1.39 1.32 -2.75
C LEU A 310 2.42 1.68 -1.67
N GLU A 311 3.67 1.83 -2.08
CA GLU A 311 4.75 2.26 -1.19
C GLU A 311 5.62 3.35 -1.79
N TYR A 312 6.05 4.27 -0.94
CA TYR A 312 7.26 5.07 -1.12
C TYR A 312 8.34 4.55 -0.20
N CYS A 313 9.49 4.22 -0.77
CA CYS A 313 10.68 3.90 0.01
C CYS A 313 11.79 4.86 -0.42
N ALA A 314 12.28 5.69 0.50
CA ALA A 314 13.38 6.61 0.22
C ALA A 314 14.68 5.83 0.02
N LYS A 315 15.61 6.40 -0.77
CA LYS A 315 16.96 5.84 -0.94
C LYS A 315 17.66 5.58 0.40
N ASP A 316 17.50 6.48 1.36
CA ASP A 316 18.06 6.38 2.71
C ASP A 316 17.53 5.18 3.52
N VAL A 317 16.49 4.50 3.02
CA VAL A 317 15.94 3.26 3.58
C VAL A 317 16.34 2.07 2.72
N TYR A 318 16.04 2.09 1.41
CA TYR A 318 16.23 0.92 0.56
C TYR A 318 17.69 0.65 0.12
N ASP A 319 18.55 1.66 0.21
CA ASP A 319 19.97 1.64 -0.20
C ASP A 319 20.85 2.28 0.88
N ASN A 320 20.47 2.05 2.14
CA ASN A 320 21.23 2.54 3.29
C ASN A 320 22.52 1.71 3.45
N PRO A 321 23.69 2.35 3.62
CA PRO A 321 24.97 1.66 3.67
C PRO A 321 25.22 0.91 4.99
N GLU A 322 24.48 1.23 6.05
CA GLU A 322 24.70 0.68 7.39
C GLU A 322 23.61 -0.31 7.80
N LYS A 323 22.34 0.01 7.53
CA LYS A 323 21.18 -0.80 7.93
C LYS A 323 20.38 -1.24 6.70
N PRO A 324 20.30 -2.53 6.35
CA PRO A 324 19.46 -2.98 5.25
C PRO A 324 17.98 -2.68 5.55
N GLU A 325 17.20 -2.52 4.48
CA GLU A 325 15.75 -2.37 4.61
C GLU A 325 15.14 -3.58 5.33
N ASP A 326 14.28 -3.30 6.31
CA ASP A 326 13.59 -4.32 7.09
C ASP A 326 12.51 -5.06 6.27
N ILE A 327 12.12 -6.24 6.75
CA ILE A 327 11.14 -7.11 6.10
C ILE A 327 9.67 -6.75 6.41
N TRP A 328 9.41 -5.80 7.31
CA TRP A 328 8.14 -5.63 8.02
C TRP A 328 7.06 -4.88 7.23
#